data_AF-A0A536W7K6-F1
#
_entry.id   AF-A0A536W7K6-F1
#
_cell.length_a   1.000
_cell.length_b   1.000
_cell.length_c   1.000
_cell.angle_alpha   90.00
_cell.angle_beta   90.00
_cell.angle_gamma   90.00
#
_symmetry.space_group_name_H-M   'P 1'
#
loop_
_entity.id
_entity.type
_entity.pdbx_description
1 polymer ?
#
loop_
_entity_poly.entity_id
_entity_poly.type
_entity_poly.pdbx_seq_one_letter_code
_entity_poly.pdbx_strand_id
1 'polypeptide(L)'
;HPILWGIALWAAVHLISRGDTASLIFFGGFLLLAASGTVLQDRRKDRMIGVDWQRFAVTTSNFPFAAIIQGRNQFRFDEIGWGKVLAGLALYFVLAFLHPYLFGARPY
;
A
#
# COMPACT_ATOMS: atom_id res chain seq x y z
N HIS A 1 -2.46 2.38 -6.70
CA HIS A 1 -3.24 2.54 -5.44
C HIS A 1 -2.34 2.50 -4.20
N PRO A 2 -1.76 3.63 -3.77
CA PRO A 2 -0.72 3.64 -2.73
C PRO A 2 -1.16 3.04 -1.38
N ILE A 3 -2.37 3.37 -0.91
CA ILE A 3 -2.90 2.87 0.38
C ILE A 3 -3.09 1.34 0.34
N LEU A 4 -3.73 0.81 -0.71
CA LEU A 4 -3.96 -0.63 -0.82
C LEU A 4 -2.66 -1.41 -0.93
N TRP A 5 -1.65 -0.90 -1.65
CA TRP A 5 -0.33 -1.51 -1.65
C TRP A 5 0.36 -1.46 -0.28
N GLY A 6 0.19 -0.36 0.47
CA GLY A 6 0.65 -0.28 1.86
C GLY A 6 0.05 -1.39 2.74
N ILE A 7 -1.27 -1.60 2.64
CA ILE A 7 -1.97 -2.67 3.37
C ILE A 7 -1.52 -4.05 2.89
N ALA A 8 -1.39 -4.26 1.58
CA ALA A 8 -0.95 -5.54 1.03
C ALA A 8 0.46 -5.91 1.49
N LEU A 9 1.41 -4.98 1.42
CA LEU A 9 2.79 -5.19 1.88
C LEU A 9 2.85 -5.43 3.39
N TRP A 10 2.13 -4.62 4.17
CA TRP A 10 2.01 -4.81 5.61
C TRP A 10 1.47 -6.21 5.95
N ALA A 11 0.37 -6.62 5.34
CA ALA A 11 -0.25 -7.92 5.56
C ALA A 11 0.68 -9.08 5.15
N ALA A 12 1.37 -8.96 4.01
CA ALA A 12 2.33 -9.96 3.55
C ALA A 12 3.49 -10.14 4.54
N VAL A 13 4.08 -9.05 5.02
CA VAL A 13 5.17 -9.12 6.01
C VAL A 13 4.69 -9.76 7.32
N HIS A 14 3.49 -9.41 7.79
CA HIS A 14 2.93 -10.01 9.01
C HIS A 14 2.66 -11.50 8.84
N LEU A 15 2.18 -11.92 7.67
CA LEU A 15 1.95 -13.31 7.36
C LEU A 15 3.25 -14.13 7.33
N ILE A 16 4.32 -13.56 6.78
CA ILE A 16 5.65 -14.18 6.81
C ILE A 16 6.19 -14.27 8.25
N SER A 17 5.89 -13.27 9.09
CA SER A 17 6.40 -13.19 10.46
C SER A 17 5.65 -14.08 11.46
N ARG A 18 4.45 -14.57 11.12
CA ARG A 18 3.56 -15.33 12.02
C ARG A 18 2.98 -16.56 11.33
N GLY A 19 3.28 -17.74 11.86
CA GLY A 19 2.82 -19.03 11.31
C GLY A 19 1.52 -19.59 11.90
N ASP A 20 0.75 -18.81 12.65
CA ASP A 20 -0.49 -19.28 13.29
C ASP A 20 -1.74 -19.06 12.43
N THR A 21 -2.77 -19.87 12.66
CA THR A 21 -4.02 -19.87 11.88
C THR A 21 -4.78 -18.54 11.98
N ALA A 22 -4.75 -17.87 13.13
CA ALA A 22 -5.45 -16.60 13.31
C ALA A 22 -4.80 -15.50 12.45
N SER A 23 -3.46 -15.44 12.47
CA SER A 23 -2.67 -14.58 11.60
C SER A 23 -2.92 -14.87 10.12
N LEU A 24 -2.98 -16.15 9.74
CA LEU A 24 -3.28 -16.56 8.36
C LEU A 24 -4.63 -16.03 7.87
N ILE A 25 -5.68 -16.18 8.67
CA ILE A 25 -7.02 -15.71 8.31
C ILE A 25 -7.05 -14.18 8.25
N PHE A 26 -6.53 -13.51 9.28
CA PHE A 26 -6.58 -12.06 9.40
C PHE A 26 -5.74 -11.37 8.31
N PHE A 27 -4.43 -11.62 8.28
CA PHE A 27 -3.54 -10.98 7.31
C PHE A 27 -3.76 -11.52 5.89
N GLY A 28 -4.05 -12.82 5.73
CA GLY A 28 -4.39 -13.38 4.43
C GLY A 28 -5.65 -12.75 3.83
N GLY A 29 -6.68 -12.54 4.64
CA GLY A 29 -7.89 -11.82 4.23
C GLY A 29 -7.60 -10.40 3.77
N PHE A 30 -6.82 -9.63 4.55
CA PHE A 30 -6.40 -8.28 4.15
C PHE A 30 -5.54 -8.27 2.90
N LEU A 31 -4.62 -9.21 2.75
CA LEU A 31 -3.75 -9.33 1.57
C LEU A 31 -4.59 -9.59 0.31
N LEU A 32 -5.50 -10.56 0.37
CA LEU A 32 -6.40 -10.89 -0.75
C LEU A 32 -7.29 -9.69 -1.10
N LEU A 33 -7.90 -9.05 -0.10
CA LEU A 33 -8.76 -7.90 -0.31
C LEU A 33 -8.00 -6.73 -0.93
N ALA A 34 -6.82 -6.40 -0.39
CA ALA A 34 -6.04 -5.26 -0.85
C ALA A 34 -5.46 -5.48 -2.25
N ALA A 35 -4.86 -6.64 -2.50
CA ALA A 35 -4.29 -6.98 -3.81
C ALA A 35 -5.38 -7.01 -4.90
N SER A 36 -6.50 -7.70 -4.66
CA SER A 36 -7.62 -7.76 -5.60
C SER A 36 -8.30 -6.40 -5.75
N GLY A 37 -8.40 -5.65 -4.65
CA GLY A 37 -9.00 -4.32 -4.60
C GLY A 37 -8.32 -3.33 -5.54
N THR A 38 -7.00 -3.41 -5.72
CA THR A 38 -6.28 -2.54 -6.66
C THR A 38 -6.79 -2.70 -8.10
N VAL A 39 -6.91 -3.94 -8.56
CA VAL A 39 -7.38 -4.27 -9.92
C VAL A 39 -8.87 -3.95 -10.08
N LEU A 40 -9.67 -4.26 -9.07
CA LEU A 40 -11.10 -3.99 -9.11
C LEU A 40 -11.41 -2.49 -9.12
N GLN A 41 -10.65 -1.68 -8.39
CA GLN A 41 -10.77 -0.23 -8.41
C GLN A 41 -10.39 0.36 -9.77
N ASP A 42 -9.33 -0.14 -10.42
CA ASP A 42 -8.97 0.29 -11.78
C ASP A 42 -10.10 -0.01 -12.78
N ARG A 43 -10.63 -1.23 -12.75
CA ARG A 43 -11.77 -1.63 -13.60
C ARG A 43 -13.01 -0.79 -13.35
N ARG A 44 -13.29 -0.46 -12.07
CA ARG A 44 -14.41 0.40 -11.70
C ARG A 44 -14.20 1.82 -12.22
N LYS A 45 -13.00 2.39 -12.10
CA LYS A 45 -12.68 3.74 -12.59
C LYS A 45 -12.77 3.82 -14.11
N ASP A 46 -12.24 2.83 -14.81
CA ASP A 46 -12.36 2.74 -16.28
C ASP A 46 -13.84 2.73 -16.72
N ARG A 47 -14.71 2.02 -16.00
CA ARG A 47 -16.16 2.03 -16.30
C ARG A 47 -16.87 3.34 -15.95
N MET A 48 -16.44 4.05 -14.90
CA MET A 48 -17.13 5.25 -14.41
C MET A 48 -16.71 6.53 -15.15
N ILE A 49 -15.42 6.68 -15.47
CA ILE A 49 -14.87 7.91 -16.06
C ILE A 49 -14.11 7.66 -17.38
N GLY A 50 -14.03 6.41 -17.86
CA GLY A 50 -13.64 6.05 -19.22
C GLY A 50 -12.34 6.70 -19.68
N VAL A 51 -12.46 7.55 -20.71
CA VAL A 51 -11.34 8.20 -21.39
C VAL A 51 -10.42 8.98 -20.44
N ASP A 52 -10.98 9.65 -19.43
CA ASP A 52 -10.17 10.41 -18.47
C ASP A 52 -9.34 9.50 -17.58
N TRP A 53 -9.90 8.35 -17.18
CA TRP A 53 -9.14 7.32 -16.48
C TRP A 53 -8.04 6.74 -17.37
N GLN A 54 -8.34 6.46 -18.64
CA GLN A 54 -7.36 5.91 -19.58
C GLN A 54 -6.18 6.85 -19.79
N ARG A 55 -6.43 8.16 -19.95
CA ARG A 55 -5.37 9.19 -20.03
C ARG A 55 -4.48 9.19 -18.78
N PHE A 56 -5.08 9.10 -17.60
CA PHE A 56 -4.34 9.00 -16.34
C PHE A 56 -3.55 7.67 -16.21
N ALA A 57 -4.14 6.55 -16.61
CA ALA A 57 -3.53 5.22 -16.54
C ALA A 57 -2.32 5.08 -17.47
N VAL A 58 -2.28 5.80 -18.59
CA VAL A 58 -1.13 5.83 -19.52
C VAL A 58 0.13 6.42 -18.88
N THR A 59 0.00 7.31 -17.89
CA THR A 59 1.15 7.92 -17.20
C THR A 59 1.40 7.32 -15.81
N THR A 60 0.55 6.39 -15.36
CA THR A 60 0.69 5.76 -14.04
C THR A 60 0.77 4.24 -14.14
N SER A 61 0.96 3.57 -13.00
CA SER A 61 0.94 2.11 -12.92
C SER A 61 0.26 1.67 -11.64
N ASN A 62 -0.45 0.54 -11.71
CA ASN A 62 -0.94 -0.09 -10.51
C ASN A 62 0.21 -0.67 -9.68
N PHE A 63 1.21 -1.28 -10.33
CA PHE A 63 2.38 -1.81 -9.64
C PHE A 63 3.28 -0.65 -9.14
N PRO A 64 3.68 -0.64 -7.85
CA PRO A 64 4.46 0.45 -7.28
C PRO A 64 5.72 0.75 -8.11
N PHE A 65 5.97 2.03 -8.37
CA PHE A 65 7.14 2.55 -9.09
C PHE A 65 7.33 2.08 -10.55
N ALA A 66 6.54 1.14 -11.06
CA ALA A 66 6.73 0.61 -12.42
C ALA A 66 6.62 1.68 -13.52
N ALA A 67 5.72 2.65 -13.39
CA ALA A 67 5.62 3.76 -14.36
C ALA A 67 6.87 4.67 -14.35
N ILE A 68 7.55 4.80 -13.21
CA ILE A 68 8.78 5.58 -13.09
C ILE A 68 9.94 4.80 -13.72
N ILE A 69 10.05 3.51 -13.42
CA ILE A 69 11.06 2.62 -14.02
C ILE A 69 10.91 2.58 -15.56
N GLN A 70 9.68 2.60 -16.05
CA GLN A 70 9.36 2.63 -17.49
C GLN A 70 9.52 4.01 -18.14
N GLY A 71 9.86 5.06 -17.38
CA GLY A 71 9.98 6.43 -17.89
C GLY A 71 8.66 7.10 -18.28
N ARG A 72 7.51 6.49 -17.95
CA ARG A 72 6.17 7.07 -18.21
C ARG A 72 5.78 8.14 -17.18
N ASN A 73 6.48 8.16 -16.04
CA ASN A 73 6.33 9.16 -14.98
C ASN A 73 7.68 9.50 -14.36
N GLN A 74 7.75 10.64 -13.69
CA GLN A 74 8.95 11.09 -12.97
C GLN A 74 8.64 11.26 -11.48
N PHE A 75 9.61 10.92 -10.64
CA PHE A 75 9.50 11.16 -9.21
C PHE A 75 9.76 12.63 -8.90
N ARG A 76 8.80 13.27 -8.25
CA ARG A 76 8.84 14.68 -7.88
C ARG A 76 8.72 14.82 -6.36
N PHE A 77 9.86 14.94 -5.68
CA PHE A 77 9.90 15.01 -4.22
C PHE A 77 9.20 16.26 -3.67
N ASP A 78 9.23 17.35 -4.44
CA ASP A 78 8.53 18.61 -4.21
C ASP A 78 7.02 18.43 -4.02
N GLU A 79 6.39 17.47 -4.72
CA GLU A 79 4.95 17.19 -4.58
C GLU A 79 4.58 16.48 -3.27
N ILE A 80 5.51 15.68 -2.74
CA ILE A 80 5.32 14.98 -1.47
C ILE A 80 5.58 15.96 -0.32
N GLY A 81 6.75 16.62 -0.36
CA GLY A 81 7.23 17.52 0.67
C GLY A 81 7.70 16.80 1.95
N TRP A 82 8.65 17.41 2.66
CA TRP A 82 9.21 16.86 3.89
C TRP A 82 8.18 16.62 4.99
N GLY A 83 7.13 17.44 5.07
CA GLY A 83 6.10 17.31 6.11
C GLY A 83 5.41 15.95 6.12
N LYS A 84 5.01 15.44 4.94
CA LYS A 84 4.34 14.13 4.83
C LYS A 84 5.31 12.98 5.16
N VAL A 85 6.56 13.10 4.74
CA VAL A 85 7.61 12.10 5.01
C VAL A 85 7.88 12.03 6.52
N LEU A 86 8.12 13.17 7.16
CA LEU A 86 8.39 13.24 8.59
C LEU A 86 7.20 12.77 9.42
N ALA A 87 5.97 13.15 9.04
CA ALA A 87 4.76 12.66 9.70
C ALA A 87 4.60 11.14 9.56
N GLY A 88 4.88 10.59 8.38
CA GLY A 88 4.84 9.14 8.14
C GLY A 88 5.88 8.39 8.97
N LEU A 89 7.12 8.89 9.02
CA LEU A 89 8.19 8.31 9.83
C LEU A 89 7.87 8.39 11.33
N ALA A 90 7.38 9.54 11.80
CA ALA A 90 6.98 9.72 13.19
C ALA A 90 5.87 8.73 13.57
N LEU A 91 4.84 8.59 12.72
CA LEU A 91 3.76 7.63 12.93
C LEU A 91 4.29 6.20 12.97
N TYR A 92 5.20 5.83 12.07
CA TYR A 92 5.82 4.51 12.06
C TYR A 92 6.54 4.21 13.39
N PHE A 93 7.39 5.12 13.87
CA PHE A 93 8.12 4.90 15.12
C PHE A 93 7.20 4.84 16.34
N VAL A 94 6.17 5.69 16.39
CA VAL A 94 5.16 5.67 17.45
C VAL A 94 4.42 4.33 17.46
N LEU A 95 3.94 3.87 16.30
CA LEU A 95 3.23 2.60 16.20
C LEU A 95 4.15 1.40 16.50
N ALA A 96 5.39 1.42 16.04
CA ALA A 96 6.37 0.37 16.35
C ALA A 96 6.67 0.29 17.85
N PHE A 97 6.82 1.45 18.52
CA PHE A 97 7.00 1.51 19.96
C PHE A 97 5.77 1.01 20.74
N LEU A 98 4.57 1.37 20.28
CA LEU A 98 3.31 0.97 20.92
C LEU A 98 2.88 -0.47 20.59
N HIS A 99 3.39 -1.05 19.52
CA HIS A 99 3.03 -2.39 19.04
C HIS A 99 3.06 -3.49 20.13
N PRO A 100 4.13 -3.64 20.95
CA PRO A 100 4.14 -4.65 22.00
C PRO A 100 3.10 -4.40 23.09
N TYR A 101 2.75 -3.14 23.37
CA TYR A 101 1.75 -2.77 24.38
C TYR A 101 0.33 -2.98 23.88
N LEU A 102 0.08 -2.74 22.59
CA LEU A 102 -1.24 -2.87 21.97
C LEU A 102 -1.58 -4.30 21.57
N PHE A 103 -0.59 -5.07 21.11
CA PHE A 103 -0.81 -6.37 20.49
C PHE A 103 -0.07 -7.52 21.18
N GLY A 104 0.67 -7.26 22.26
CA GLY A 104 1.42 -8.27 23.01
C GLY A 104 2.55 -8.92 22.22
N ALA A 105 2.88 -8.39 21.03
CA ALA A 105 3.84 -8.94 20.10
C ALA A 105 5.02 -7.98 19.95
N ARG A 106 6.25 -8.45 20.18
CA ARG A 106 7.45 -7.66 19.92
C ARG A 106 7.68 -7.58 18.41
N PRO A 107 7.95 -6.39 17.84
CA PRO A 107 8.14 -6.20 16.41
C PRO A 107 9.54 -6.62 15.91
N TYR A 108 10.21 -7.55 16.60
CA TYR A 108 11.53 -8.12 16.27
C TYR A 108 11.65 -9.55 16.78
#